data_AF-A0A8H3MAX1-F1
#
_entry.id   AF-A0A8H3MAX1-F1
#
_cell.length_a   1.000
_cell.length_b   1.000
_cell.length_c   1.000
_cell.angle_alpha   90.00
_cell.angle_beta   90.00
_cell.angle_gamma   90.00
#
_symmetry.space_group_name_H-M   'P 1'
#
loop_
_entity.id
_entity.type
_entity.pdbx_description
1 polymer ?
#
loop_
_entity_poly.entity_id
_entity_poly.type
_entity_poly.pdbx_seq_one_letter_code
_entity_poly.pdbx_strand_id
1 'polypeptide(L)'
;MSSKFWAELSNNYENSLKQKSDMMLLFMPEKNKIKPNISPQLFNIILRFIYCGNIELKNLQGPDVLKLLIAVDELSIHSLISHIQEFLIEHQTEFLHQNPTEVLETVYQHETFTGLWDFCLENICKEPKILFNSENFSSLKAPLFELLLKRDDLNINEIEIWENLLKWCFAQQNNIQDDPTKWNKEDITSIERELYRFILLIRFYNIIEPTDFFYKVYCYRNILPQDLIHDL
;
A
#
# COMPACT_ATOMS: atom_id res chain seq x y z
N MET A 1 27.43 8.05 21.79
CA MET A 1 27.83 6.66 22.10
C MET A 1 29.30 6.48 21.72
N SER A 2 30.14 5.91 22.59
CA SER A 2 31.59 5.84 22.36
C SER A 2 31.96 4.62 21.50
N SER A 3 33.04 4.74 20.71
CA SER A 3 33.55 3.65 19.84
C SER A 3 33.97 2.39 20.62
N LYS A 4 34.26 2.53 21.92
CA LYS A 4 34.55 1.41 22.82
C LYS A 4 33.37 0.47 23.01
N PHE A 5 32.14 0.99 23.03
CA PHE A 5 30.94 0.19 23.22
C PHE A 5 30.72 -0.77 22.03
N TRP A 6 30.93 -0.29 20.81
CA TRP A 6 30.83 -1.12 19.60
C TRP A 6 31.96 -2.13 19.47
N ALA A 7 33.17 -1.81 19.96
CA ALA A 7 34.33 -2.72 19.93
C ALA A 7 34.18 -3.90 20.91
N GLU A 8 33.60 -3.69 22.09
CA GLU A 8 33.32 -4.77 23.05
C GLU A 8 32.18 -5.68 22.57
N LEU A 9 31.20 -5.14 21.84
CA LEU A 9 30.11 -5.91 21.24
C LEU A 9 30.63 -6.91 20.17
N SER A 10 31.50 -6.46 19.25
CA SER A 10 31.99 -7.27 18.12
C SER A 10 32.65 -8.60 18.51
N ASN A 11 33.15 -8.73 19.73
CA ASN A 11 33.96 -9.87 20.15
C ASN A 11 33.16 -11.04 20.76
N ASN A 12 31.83 -10.97 20.86
CA ASN A 12 31.09 -11.93 21.69
C ASN A 12 29.74 -12.40 21.11
N TYR A 13 29.69 -12.70 19.81
CA TYR A 13 28.47 -13.14 19.12
C TYR A 13 27.83 -14.42 19.70
N GLU A 14 28.61 -15.29 20.36
CA GLU A 14 28.15 -16.60 20.85
C GLU A 14 27.70 -16.61 22.33
N ASN A 15 28.01 -15.60 23.15
CA ASN A 15 27.67 -15.64 24.57
C ASN A 15 26.33 -14.96 24.92
N SER A 16 25.29 -15.78 24.77
CA SER A 16 24.14 -15.93 25.67
C SER A 16 23.12 -14.79 25.80
N LEU A 17 21.88 -15.15 25.50
CA LEU A 17 20.54 -14.58 25.78
C LEU A 17 20.40 -13.32 26.68
N LYS A 18 21.24 -13.12 27.70
CA LYS A 18 21.27 -11.91 28.53
C LYS A 18 21.70 -10.66 27.75
N GLN A 19 22.72 -10.77 26.90
CA GLN A 19 23.13 -9.65 26.03
C GLN A 19 22.07 -9.33 24.97
N LYS A 20 21.29 -10.32 24.51
CA LYS A 20 20.15 -10.08 23.61
C LYS A 20 19.00 -9.35 24.31
N SER A 21 18.68 -9.65 25.57
CA SER A 21 17.67 -8.89 26.32
C SER A 21 18.16 -7.48 26.67
N ASP A 22 19.44 -7.34 27.03
CA ASP A 22 20.04 -6.04 27.34
C ASP A 22 20.19 -5.17 26.08
N MET A 23 20.45 -5.77 24.91
CA MET A 23 20.36 -5.10 23.62
C MET A 23 18.92 -4.69 23.28
N MET A 24 17.95 -5.56 23.51
CA MET A 24 16.53 -5.25 23.31
C MET A 24 16.10 -4.03 24.16
N LEU A 25 16.70 -3.86 25.35
CA LEU A 25 16.52 -2.68 26.21
C LEU A 25 17.29 -1.44 25.72
N LEU A 26 18.46 -1.61 25.09
CA LEU A 26 19.30 -0.51 24.58
C LEU A 26 18.78 0.12 23.27
N PHE A 27 18.10 -0.66 22.43
CA PHE A 27 17.45 -0.18 21.19
C PHE A 27 16.00 0.30 21.41
N MET A 28 15.48 0.24 22.63
CA MET A 28 14.16 0.74 23.00
C MET A 28 14.29 2.01 23.86
N PRO A 29 14.43 3.21 23.27
CA PRO A 29 14.35 4.43 24.05
C PRO A 29 12.91 4.61 24.56
N GLU A 30 12.78 4.89 25.85
CA GLU A 30 11.49 5.22 26.47
C GLU A 30 10.88 6.48 25.84
N LYS A 31 9.71 6.29 25.20
CA LYS A 31 8.43 7.01 25.39
C LYS A 31 7.68 7.15 24.05
N ASN A 32 6.57 6.40 23.95
CA ASN A 32 5.44 6.62 23.04
C ASN A 32 5.73 6.71 21.53
N LYS A 33 6.53 5.80 20.98
CA LYS A 33 6.43 5.41 19.57
C LYS A 33 6.38 3.88 19.48
N ILE A 34 5.55 3.41 18.55
CA ILE A 34 5.12 2.02 18.33
C ILE A 34 6.29 1.04 18.48
N LYS A 35 6.14 0.01 19.32
CA LYS A 35 7.12 -1.08 19.42
C LYS A 35 7.19 -1.76 18.07
N PRO A 36 8.38 -1.94 17.48
CA PRO A 36 8.46 -2.65 16.23
C PRO A 36 8.14 -4.12 16.57
N ASN A 37 7.05 -4.66 16.01
CA ASN A 37 6.61 -6.04 16.28
C ASN A 37 7.48 -7.02 15.47
N ILE A 38 8.80 -6.93 15.66
CA ILE A 38 9.81 -7.68 14.92
C ILE A 38 9.88 -9.08 15.51
N SER A 39 9.76 -10.09 14.66
CA SER A 39 9.94 -11.47 15.11
C SER A 39 11.39 -11.71 15.56
N PRO A 40 11.65 -12.62 16.52
CA PRO A 40 13.01 -12.94 16.95
C PRO A 40 13.93 -13.36 15.79
N GLN A 41 13.37 -13.99 14.75
CA GLN A 41 14.09 -14.37 13.54
C GLN A 41 14.57 -13.14 12.77
N LEU A 42 13.68 -12.19 12.45
CA LEU A 42 14.03 -10.98 11.71
C LEU A 42 15.02 -10.12 12.50
N PHE A 43 14.84 -10.03 13.82
CA PHE A 43 15.78 -9.31 14.68
C PHE A 43 17.18 -9.91 14.63
N ASN A 44 17.32 -11.24 14.68
CA ASN A 44 18.63 -11.89 14.54
C ASN A 44 19.29 -11.59 13.18
N ILE A 45 18.51 -11.49 12.10
CA ILE A 45 19.03 -11.13 10.76
C ILE A 45 19.59 -9.70 10.77
N ILE A 46 18.85 -8.76 11.35
CA ILE A 46 19.29 -7.36 11.49
C ILE A 46 20.56 -7.27 12.36
N LEU A 47 20.62 -8.00 13.47
CA LEU A 47 21.82 -8.05 14.31
C LEU A 47 23.03 -8.61 13.56
N ARG A 48 22.84 -9.70 12.82
CA ARG A 48 23.93 -10.28 12.02
C ARG A 48 24.45 -9.27 11.00
N PHE A 49 23.59 -8.47 10.39
CA PHE A 49 24.02 -7.39 9.51
C PHE A 49 24.83 -6.32 10.24
N ILE A 50 24.37 -5.85 11.41
CA ILE A 50 25.08 -4.80 12.18
C ILE A 50 26.50 -5.24 12.57
N TYR A 51 26.69 -6.53 12.89
CA TYR A 51 27.98 -7.04 13.35
C TYR A 51 28.88 -7.55 12.24
N CYS A 52 28.31 -8.18 11.21
CA CYS A 52 29.08 -8.87 10.17
C CYS A 52 29.03 -8.16 8.82
N GLY A 53 28.21 -7.11 8.67
CA GLY A 53 27.99 -6.40 7.41
C GLY A 53 27.30 -7.24 6.32
N ASN A 54 26.75 -8.41 6.67
CA ASN A 54 26.15 -9.35 5.73
C ASN A 54 24.71 -9.69 6.14
N ILE A 55 23.82 -9.78 5.15
CA ILE A 55 22.41 -10.10 5.33
C ILE A 55 22.04 -11.33 4.47
N GLU A 56 21.27 -12.24 5.06
CA GLU A 56 20.87 -13.49 4.41
C GLU A 56 19.36 -13.48 4.16
N LEU A 57 18.95 -13.15 2.93
CA LEU A 57 17.54 -13.00 2.54
C LEU A 57 16.96 -14.24 1.82
N LYS A 58 17.81 -15.14 1.32
CA LYS A 58 17.43 -16.25 0.41
C LYS A 58 16.39 -17.22 0.98
N ASN A 59 16.33 -17.37 2.30
CA ASN A 59 15.44 -18.32 2.96
C ASN A 59 14.13 -17.67 3.43
N LEU A 60 13.97 -16.36 3.23
CA LEU A 60 12.77 -15.63 3.63
C LEU A 60 11.72 -15.64 2.53
N GLN A 61 10.45 -15.71 2.93
CA GLN A 61 9.32 -15.55 2.02
C GLN A 61 9.01 -14.07 1.82
N GLY A 62 8.37 -13.70 0.71
CA GLY A 62 7.99 -12.31 0.39
C GLY A 62 7.40 -11.51 1.58
N PRO A 63 6.40 -12.03 2.32
CA PRO A 63 5.85 -11.34 3.49
C PRO A 63 6.87 -11.10 4.62
N ASP A 64 7.80 -12.03 4.83
CA ASP A 64 8.84 -11.88 5.85
C ASP A 64 9.91 -10.87 5.43
N VAL A 65 10.23 -10.81 4.15
CA VAL A 65 11.13 -9.79 3.60
C VAL A 65 10.49 -8.40 3.69
N LEU A 66 9.18 -8.27 3.42
CA LEU A 66 8.47 -7.01 3.60
C LEU A 66 8.46 -6.56 5.07
N LYS A 67 8.19 -7.47 6.01
CA LYS A 67 8.30 -7.19 7.45
C LYS A 67 9.71 -6.80 7.87
N LEU A 68 10.73 -7.42 7.29
CA LEU A 68 12.12 -7.06 7.52
C LEU A 68 12.42 -5.65 7.02
N LEU A 69 11.91 -5.28 5.85
CA LEU A 69 12.05 -3.94 5.28
C LEU A 69 11.45 -2.87 6.20
N ILE A 70 10.21 -3.10 6.69
CA ILE A 70 9.55 -2.24 7.68
C ILE A 70 10.40 -2.10 8.94
N ALA A 71 10.88 -3.22 9.50
CA ALA A 71 11.70 -3.22 10.70
C ALA A 71 13.01 -2.42 10.53
N VAL A 72 13.65 -2.55 9.36
CA VAL A 72 14.89 -1.85 9.02
C VAL A 72 14.65 -0.34 8.87
N ASP A 73 13.50 0.06 8.33
CA ASP A 73 13.07 1.46 8.27
C ASP A 73 12.80 2.06 9.65
N GLU A 74 12.06 1.35 10.50
CA GLU A 74 11.78 1.76 11.88
C GLU A 74 13.05 1.91 12.72
N LEU A 75 14.07 1.09 12.46
CA LEU A 75 15.39 1.18 13.07
C LEU A 75 16.32 2.19 12.38
N SER A 76 15.85 2.84 11.30
CA SER A 76 16.58 3.83 10.51
C SER A 76 17.91 3.31 9.94
N ILE A 77 17.96 2.04 9.55
CA ILE A 77 19.15 1.40 8.94
C ILE A 77 19.06 1.57 7.42
N HIS A 78 19.20 2.81 6.94
CA HIS A 78 18.98 3.18 5.54
C HIS A 78 19.85 2.41 4.53
N SER A 79 21.04 1.95 4.94
CA SER A 79 21.94 1.18 4.06
C SER A 79 21.36 -0.16 3.61
N LEU A 80 20.45 -0.75 4.38
CA LEU A 80 19.78 -2.01 4.04
C LEU A 80 18.51 -1.82 3.21
N ILE A 81 17.86 -0.66 3.31
CA ILE A 81 16.55 -0.41 2.69
C ILE A 81 16.62 -0.62 1.18
N SER A 82 17.62 -0.06 0.49
CA SER A 82 17.77 -0.23 -0.95
C SER A 82 18.02 -1.69 -1.34
N HIS A 83 18.87 -2.41 -0.59
CA HIS A 83 19.20 -3.80 -0.90
C HIS A 83 18.03 -4.76 -0.71
N ILE A 84 17.22 -4.55 0.34
CA ILE A 84 16.03 -5.37 0.59
C ILE A 84 14.95 -5.08 -0.45
N GLN A 85 14.78 -3.83 -0.88
CA GLN A 85 13.86 -3.46 -1.96
C GLN A 85 14.25 -4.13 -3.29
N GLU A 86 15.53 -4.07 -3.66
CA GLU A 86 16.06 -4.74 -4.86
C GLU A 86 15.82 -6.25 -4.80
N PHE A 87 16.09 -6.89 -3.66
CA PHE A 87 15.81 -8.31 -3.47
C PHE A 87 14.32 -8.66 -3.63
N LEU A 88 13.41 -7.83 -3.09
CA LEU A 88 11.97 -8.03 -3.27
C LEU A 88 11.57 -7.95 -4.75
N ILE A 89 12.10 -6.97 -5.47
CA ILE A 89 11.81 -6.74 -6.89
C ILE A 89 12.41 -7.82 -7.78
N GLU A 90 13.59 -8.35 -7.48
CA GLU A 90 14.26 -9.34 -8.34
C GLU A 90 13.81 -10.78 -8.07
N HIS A 91 13.47 -11.10 -6.81
CA HIS A 91 13.28 -12.49 -6.37
C HIS A 91 11.90 -12.78 -5.78
N GLN A 92 11.10 -11.76 -5.47
CA GLN A 92 9.77 -11.92 -4.85
C GLN A 92 8.68 -11.22 -5.68
N THR A 93 8.87 -11.08 -6.99
CA THR A 93 7.88 -10.45 -7.90
C THR A 93 6.50 -11.09 -7.80
N GLU A 94 6.43 -12.42 -7.71
CA GLU A 94 5.17 -13.14 -7.58
C GLU A 94 4.38 -12.69 -6.34
N PHE A 95 5.07 -12.51 -5.20
CA PHE A 95 4.45 -11.99 -3.98
C PHE A 95 3.92 -10.56 -4.17
N LEU A 96 4.68 -9.70 -4.85
CA LEU A 96 4.28 -8.31 -5.13
C LEU A 96 3.03 -8.26 -6.04
N HIS A 97 2.92 -9.17 -7.01
CA HIS A 97 1.77 -9.27 -7.91
C HIS A 97 0.54 -9.90 -7.25
N GLN A 98 0.73 -10.84 -6.33
CA GLN A 98 -0.39 -11.48 -5.61
C GLN A 98 -0.99 -10.56 -4.52
N ASN A 99 -0.19 -9.63 -3.97
CA ASN A 99 -0.61 -8.77 -2.85
C ASN A 99 -0.44 -7.28 -3.15
N PRO A 100 -0.94 -6.77 -4.29
CA PRO A 100 -0.64 -5.42 -4.76
C PRO A 100 -1.19 -4.34 -3.81
N THR A 101 -2.39 -4.56 -3.24
CA THR A 101 -3.00 -3.60 -2.31
C THR A 101 -2.21 -3.46 -1.02
N GLU A 102 -1.86 -4.58 -0.36
CA GLU A 102 -1.10 -4.56 0.90
C GLU A 102 0.29 -3.94 0.71
N VAL A 103 0.97 -4.32 -0.37
CA VAL A 103 2.29 -3.78 -0.70
C VAL A 103 2.20 -2.28 -0.97
N LEU A 104 1.26 -1.84 -1.82
CA LEU A 104 1.11 -0.42 -2.15
C LEU A 104 0.78 0.41 -0.90
N GLU A 105 -0.10 -0.07 -0.03
CA GLU A 105 -0.42 0.59 1.24
C GLU A 105 0.77 0.68 2.19
N THR A 106 1.58 -0.38 2.23
CA THR A 106 2.79 -0.43 3.04
C THR A 106 3.78 0.62 2.54
N VAL A 107 4.09 0.58 1.24
CA VAL A 107 5.05 1.48 0.63
C VAL A 107 4.62 2.94 0.76
N TYR A 108 3.33 3.24 0.62
CA TYR A 108 2.80 4.59 0.82
C TYR A 108 3.00 5.15 2.24
N GLN A 109 3.08 4.28 3.26
CA GLN A 109 3.32 4.70 4.64
C GLN A 109 4.80 4.96 4.95
N HIS A 110 5.70 4.49 4.10
CA HIS A 110 7.15 4.51 4.33
C HIS A 110 7.85 5.28 3.21
N GLU A 111 8.12 6.57 3.45
CA GLU A 111 8.73 7.50 2.48
C GLU A 111 10.09 7.04 1.92
N THR A 112 10.78 6.15 2.64
CA THR A 112 12.08 5.60 2.23
C THR A 112 11.98 4.50 1.17
N PHE A 113 10.78 3.93 0.92
CA PHE A 113 10.57 2.80 0.02
C PHE A 113 10.36 3.24 -1.43
N THR A 114 11.15 4.21 -1.89
CA THR A 114 11.05 4.81 -3.23
C THR A 114 11.20 3.80 -4.37
N GLY A 115 12.11 2.83 -4.25
CA GLY A 115 12.32 1.82 -5.28
C GLY A 115 11.12 0.89 -5.46
N LEU A 116 10.52 0.44 -4.36
CA LEU A 116 9.27 -0.34 -4.41
C LEU A 116 8.09 0.50 -4.86
N TRP A 117 8.03 1.78 -4.45
CA TRP A 117 6.97 2.69 -4.87
C TRP A 117 6.95 2.85 -6.39
N ASP A 118 8.10 3.15 -6.97
CA ASP A 118 8.23 3.32 -8.42
C ASP A 118 7.91 2.01 -9.16
N PHE A 119 8.41 0.87 -8.66
CA PHE A 119 8.10 -0.44 -9.23
C PHE A 119 6.59 -0.76 -9.18
N CYS A 120 5.94 -0.55 -8.03
CA CYS A 120 4.50 -0.79 -7.88
C CYS A 120 3.70 0.11 -8.81
N LEU A 121 4.00 1.41 -8.83
CA LEU A 121 3.29 2.36 -9.69
C LEU A 121 3.50 2.05 -11.17
N GLU A 122 4.72 1.74 -11.61
CA GLU A 122 5.00 1.40 -13.00
C GLU A 122 4.19 0.18 -13.45
N ASN A 123 4.13 -0.86 -12.63
CA ASN A 123 3.36 -2.07 -12.94
C ASN A 123 1.85 -1.80 -12.93
N ILE A 124 1.35 -1.07 -11.94
CA ILE A 124 -0.09 -0.71 -11.85
C ILE A 124 -0.49 0.19 -13.01
N CYS A 125 0.35 1.14 -13.44
CA CYS A 125 0.03 2.01 -14.56
C CYS A 125 0.03 1.25 -15.89
N LYS A 126 0.95 0.32 -16.08
CA LYS A 126 1.01 -0.53 -17.28
C LYS A 126 -0.14 -1.54 -17.35
N GLU A 127 -0.43 -2.20 -16.23
CA GLU A 127 -1.47 -3.22 -16.11
C GLU A 127 -2.33 -2.97 -14.87
N PRO A 128 -3.29 -2.02 -14.93
CA PRO A 128 -4.11 -1.65 -13.77
C PRO A 128 -4.94 -2.79 -13.21
N LYS A 129 -5.22 -3.83 -14.02
CA LYS A 129 -5.93 -5.04 -13.64
C LYS A 129 -5.27 -5.78 -12.48
N ILE A 130 -3.95 -5.66 -12.30
CA ILE A 130 -3.24 -6.25 -11.16
C ILE A 130 -3.84 -5.74 -9.85
N LEU A 131 -4.07 -4.43 -9.75
CA LEU A 131 -4.67 -3.82 -8.56
C LEU A 131 -6.18 -3.97 -8.54
N PHE A 132 -6.87 -3.57 -9.63
CA PHE A 132 -8.33 -3.49 -9.65
C PHE A 132 -9.05 -4.83 -9.56
N ASN A 133 -8.41 -5.93 -10.00
CA ASN A 133 -8.98 -7.29 -9.88
C ASN A 133 -8.54 -8.00 -8.60
N SER A 134 -7.74 -7.36 -7.74
CA SER A 134 -7.30 -7.99 -6.50
C SER A 134 -8.47 -8.13 -5.52
N GLU A 135 -8.49 -9.23 -4.76
CA GLU A 135 -9.54 -9.50 -3.77
C GLU A 135 -9.63 -8.39 -2.71
N ASN A 136 -8.49 -7.80 -2.38
CA ASN A 136 -8.36 -6.77 -1.36
C ASN A 136 -8.45 -5.34 -1.94
N PHE A 137 -8.77 -5.14 -3.22
CA PHE A 137 -8.89 -3.79 -3.79
C PHE A 137 -9.87 -2.91 -3.01
N SER A 138 -10.97 -3.49 -2.54
CA SER A 138 -11.97 -2.81 -1.72
C SER A 138 -11.41 -2.23 -0.43
N SER A 139 -10.33 -2.77 0.13
CA SER A 139 -9.70 -2.25 1.35
C SER A 139 -8.75 -1.08 1.12
N LEU A 140 -8.44 -0.75 -0.15
CA LEU A 140 -7.52 0.32 -0.50
C LEU A 140 -7.97 1.65 0.09
N LYS A 141 -7.07 2.34 0.79
CA LYS A 141 -7.37 3.67 1.37
C LYS A 141 -7.69 4.72 0.30
N ALA A 142 -8.68 5.56 0.61
CA ALA A 142 -9.14 6.64 -0.27
C ALA A 142 -8.03 7.56 -0.84
N PRO A 143 -7.01 8.02 -0.07
CA PRO A 143 -5.96 8.88 -0.60
C PRO A 143 -5.09 8.20 -1.66
N LEU A 144 -4.88 6.88 -1.53
CA LEU A 144 -4.12 6.11 -2.50
C LEU A 144 -4.89 5.92 -3.79
N PHE A 145 -6.19 5.64 -3.67
CA PHE A 145 -7.04 5.55 -4.83
C PHE A 145 -7.11 6.90 -5.57
N GLU A 146 -7.25 8.01 -4.84
CA GLU A 146 -7.23 9.36 -5.39
C GLU A 146 -5.91 9.67 -6.13
N LEU A 147 -4.77 9.24 -5.56
CA LEU A 147 -3.47 9.40 -6.18
C LEU A 147 -3.39 8.68 -7.52
N LEU A 148 -3.89 7.44 -7.59
CA LEU A 148 -3.91 6.65 -8.82
C LEU A 148 -4.80 7.27 -9.91
N LEU A 149 -5.97 7.78 -9.53
CA LEU A 149 -6.90 8.40 -10.50
C LEU A 149 -6.40 9.75 -11.05
N LYS A 150 -5.51 10.44 -10.33
CA LYS A 150 -4.87 11.69 -10.82
C LYS A 150 -3.79 11.45 -11.88
N ARG A 151 -3.41 10.19 -12.12
CA ARG A 151 -2.32 9.87 -13.04
C ARG A 151 -2.80 9.79 -14.48
N ASP A 152 -2.13 10.53 -15.36
CA ASP A 152 -2.40 10.49 -16.80
C ASP A 152 -1.87 9.22 -17.49
N ASP A 153 -0.96 8.47 -16.86
CA ASP A 153 -0.33 7.28 -17.42
C ASP A 153 -0.98 5.95 -16.98
N LEU A 154 -2.11 6.01 -16.28
CA LEU A 154 -2.89 4.84 -15.88
C LEU A 154 -3.61 4.24 -17.12
N ASN A 155 -3.18 3.07 -17.57
CA ASN A 155 -3.68 2.43 -18.80
C ASN A 155 -5.02 1.69 -18.59
N ILE A 156 -6.08 2.42 -18.25
CA ILE A 156 -7.44 1.91 -18.03
C ILE A 156 -8.47 2.89 -18.61
N ASN A 157 -9.60 2.37 -19.09
CA ASN A 157 -10.67 3.21 -19.62
C ASN A 157 -11.44 3.90 -18.50
N GLU A 158 -11.92 5.12 -18.74
CA GLU A 158 -12.71 5.91 -17.78
C GLU A 158 -13.97 5.18 -17.30
N ILE A 159 -14.59 4.37 -18.18
CA ILE A 159 -15.75 3.55 -17.80
C ILE A 159 -15.38 2.43 -16.82
N GLU A 160 -14.20 1.82 -16.99
CA GLU A 160 -13.69 0.79 -16.08
C GLU A 160 -13.27 1.42 -14.73
N ILE A 161 -12.72 2.64 -14.76
CA ILE A 161 -12.46 3.42 -13.54
C ILE A 161 -13.76 3.65 -12.78
N TRP A 162 -14.82 4.10 -13.47
CA TRP A 162 -16.12 4.33 -12.86
C TRP A 162 -16.71 3.07 -12.22
N GLU A 163 -16.69 1.94 -12.93
CA GLU A 163 -17.18 0.66 -12.40
C GLU A 163 -16.39 0.20 -11.17
N ASN A 164 -15.06 0.37 -11.18
CA ASN A 164 -14.22 0.01 -10.04
C ASN A 164 -14.39 0.97 -8.85
N LEU A 165 -14.62 2.25 -9.11
CA LEU A 165 -14.95 3.25 -8.09
C LEU A 165 -16.25 2.91 -7.38
N LEU A 166 -17.30 2.50 -8.12
CA LEU A 166 -18.56 2.04 -7.55
C LEU A 166 -18.36 0.79 -6.68
N LYS A 167 -17.65 -0.23 -7.19
CA LYS A 167 -17.32 -1.43 -6.42
C LYS A 167 -16.59 -1.11 -5.12
N TRP A 168 -15.61 -0.21 -5.18
CA TRP A 168 -14.87 0.25 -4.00
C TRP A 168 -15.81 0.96 -3.01
N CYS A 169 -16.64 1.89 -3.47
CA CYS A 169 -17.58 2.63 -2.62
C CYS A 169 -18.59 1.71 -1.92
N PHE A 170 -19.17 0.74 -2.63
CA PHE A 170 -20.13 -0.20 -2.05
C PHE A 170 -19.48 -1.15 -1.05
N ALA A 171 -18.23 -1.51 -1.25
CA ALA A 171 -17.50 -2.33 -0.28
C ALA A 171 -17.17 -1.56 1.01
N GLN A 172 -16.97 -0.24 0.93
CA GLN A 172 -16.76 0.62 2.12
C GLN A 172 -18.05 0.82 2.92
N GLN A 173 -19.20 0.86 2.25
CA GLN A 173 -20.49 1.08 2.88
C GLN A 173 -21.16 -0.27 3.16
N ASN A 174 -20.80 -0.85 4.31
CA ASN A 174 -21.39 -2.09 4.82
C ASN A 174 -22.92 -2.12 4.61
N ASN A 175 -23.42 -3.06 3.80
CA ASN A 175 -24.84 -3.33 3.51
C ASN A 175 -25.55 -2.47 2.46
N ILE A 176 -24.86 -1.67 1.63
CA ILE A 176 -25.55 -1.04 0.50
C ILE A 176 -25.74 -2.04 -0.64
N GLN A 177 -26.99 -2.18 -1.10
CA GLN A 177 -27.30 -3.01 -2.26
C GLN A 177 -26.78 -2.32 -3.53
N ASP A 178 -26.26 -3.11 -4.46
CA ASP A 178 -25.75 -2.69 -5.78
C ASP A 178 -26.87 -2.21 -6.74
N ASP A 179 -27.96 -1.69 -6.19
CA ASP A 179 -29.17 -1.30 -6.91
C ASP A 179 -29.60 0.10 -6.47
N PRO A 180 -29.31 1.13 -7.29
CA PRO A 180 -29.65 2.54 -7.01
C PRO A 180 -31.13 2.78 -6.73
N THR A 181 -32.01 1.89 -7.20
CA THR A 181 -33.45 2.02 -7.02
C THR A 181 -33.91 1.72 -5.59
N LYS A 182 -33.04 1.09 -4.78
CA LYS A 182 -33.36 0.66 -3.41
C LYS A 182 -32.70 1.51 -2.33
N TRP A 183 -31.92 2.52 -2.74
CA TRP A 183 -31.23 3.41 -1.79
C TRP A 183 -32.21 4.34 -1.10
N ASN A 184 -32.04 4.50 0.22
CA ASN A 184 -32.75 5.53 0.96
C ASN A 184 -32.03 6.89 0.79
N LYS A 185 -32.61 7.98 1.32
CA LYS A 185 -32.02 9.33 1.19
C LYS A 185 -30.66 9.48 1.90
N GLU A 186 -30.47 8.78 3.01
CA GLU A 186 -29.23 8.82 3.79
C GLU A 186 -28.12 8.08 3.04
N ASP A 187 -28.43 6.93 2.44
CA ASP A 187 -27.53 6.15 1.58
C ASP A 187 -27.05 7.01 0.39
N ILE A 188 -27.98 7.65 -0.33
CA ILE A 188 -27.67 8.54 -1.47
C ILE A 188 -26.72 9.65 -1.04
N THR A 189 -27.04 10.35 0.06
CA THR A 189 -26.21 11.48 0.55
C THR A 189 -24.81 11.01 0.97
N SER A 190 -24.70 9.82 1.56
CA SER A 190 -23.43 9.24 1.99
C SER A 190 -22.56 8.85 0.79
N ILE A 191 -23.14 8.16 -0.19
CA ILE A 191 -22.48 7.76 -1.45
C ILE A 191 -22.03 8.99 -2.23
N GLU A 192 -22.92 9.96 -2.41
CA GLU A 192 -22.64 11.21 -3.12
C GLU A 192 -21.42 11.90 -2.52
N ARG A 193 -21.38 12.06 -1.18
CA ARG A 193 -20.27 12.72 -0.50
C ARG A 193 -18.94 11.97 -0.68
N GLU A 194 -18.94 10.64 -0.61
CA GLU A 194 -17.72 9.84 -0.79
C GLU A 194 -17.21 9.88 -2.23
N LEU A 195 -18.12 9.78 -3.20
CA LEU A 195 -17.79 9.74 -4.62
C LEU A 195 -17.47 11.12 -5.20
N TYR A 196 -17.99 12.20 -4.61
CA TYR A 196 -17.83 13.56 -5.15
C TYR A 196 -16.37 13.91 -5.49
N ARG A 197 -15.43 13.61 -4.59
CA ARG A 197 -14.00 13.87 -4.81
C ARG A 197 -13.39 13.06 -5.95
N PHE A 198 -13.92 11.86 -6.22
CA PHE A 198 -13.40 10.95 -7.24
C PHE A 198 -14.05 11.20 -8.60
N ILE A 199 -15.34 11.57 -8.62
CA ILE A 199 -16.08 11.93 -9.85
C ILE A 199 -15.37 13.07 -10.57
N LEU A 200 -14.87 14.07 -9.84
CA LEU A 200 -14.13 15.19 -10.42
C LEU A 200 -12.79 14.79 -11.07
N LEU A 201 -12.30 13.58 -10.81
CA LEU A 201 -11.06 13.05 -11.40
C LEU A 201 -11.32 12.22 -12.67
N ILE A 202 -12.55 11.76 -12.88
CA ILE A 202 -12.94 10.91 -14.01
C ILE A 202 -13.36 11.80 -15.18
N ARG A 203 -12.85 11.49 -16.38
CA ARG A 203 -13.17 12.25 -17.60
C ARG A 203 -14.38 11.63 -18.30
N PHE A 204 -15.58 11.97 -17.84
CA PHE A 204 -16.82 11.47 -18.43
C PHE A 204 -17.05 11.98 -19.86
N TYR A 205 -16.67 13.23 -20.15
CA TYR A 205 -16.93 13.87 -21.43
C TYR A 205 -15.99 13.38 -22.53
N ASN A 206 -16.54 13.13 -23.73
CA ASN A 206 -15.82 12.79 -24.96
C ASN A 206 -15.02 11.47 -24.97
N ILE A 207 -14.90 10.77 -23.83
CA ILE A 207 -14.18 9.49 -23.72
C ILE A 207 -15.15 8.31 -23.58
N ILE A 208 -16.21 8.44 -22.79
CA ILE A 208 -17.19 7.36 -22.58
C ILE A 208 -18.17 7.33 -23.74
N GLU A 209 -18.41 6.14 -24.32
CA GLU A 209 -19.43 5.98 -25.36
C GLU A 209 -20.82 6.35 -24.82
N PRO A 210 -21.67 7.05 -25.59
CA PRO A 210 -23.00 7.48 -25.12
C PRO A 210 -23.87 6.34 -24.60
N THR A 211 -23.74 5.15 -25.19
CA THR A 211 -24.45 3.94 -24.76
C THR A 211 -23.99 3.49 -23.37
N ASP A 212 -22.68 3.37 -23.15
CA ASP A 212 -22.12 3.00 -21.84
C ASP A 212 -22.43 4.07 -20.79
N PHE A 213 -22.35 5.34 -21.17
CA PHE A 213 -22.74 6.43 -20.28
C PHE A 213 -24.19 6.27 -19.81
N PHE A 214 -25.13 6.05 -20.74
CA PHE A 214 -26.54 5.92 -20.42
C PHE A 214 -26.85 4.70 -19.53
N TYR A 215 -26.25 3.54 -19.82
CA TYR A 215 -26.57 2.30 -19.10
C TYR A 215 -25.77 2.10 -17.81
N LYS A 216 -24.58 2.68 -17.69
CA LYS A 216 -23.66 2.41 -16.56
C LYS A 216 -23.42 3.63 -15.68
N VAL A 217 -23.49 4.84 -16.22
CA VAL A 217 -23.25 6.08 -15.46
C VAL A 217 -24.57 6.74 -15.08
N TYR A 218 -25.46 6.97 -16.05
CA TYR A 218 -26.72 7.69 -15.84
C TYR A 218 -27.72 6.97 -14.91
N CYS A 219 -27.62 5.65 -14.78
CA CYS A 219 -28.37 4.88 -13.77
C CYS A 219 -28.13 5.39 -12.33
N TYR A 220 -27.00 6.06 -12.10
CA TYR A 220 -26.61 6.65 -10.83
C TYR A 220 -26.80 8.17 -10.78
N ARG A 221 -27.62 8.77 -11.66
CA ARG A 221 -27.84 10.24 -11.72
C ARG A 221 -28.17 10.93 -10.39
N ASN A 222 -28.68 10.19 -9.40
CA ASN A 222 -29.04 10.77 -8.09
C ASN A 222 -27.81 11.10 -7.23
N ILE A 223 -26.64 10.51 -7.53
CA ILE A 223 -25.37 10.73 -6.81
C ILE A 223 -24.34 11.49 -7.66
N LEU A 224 -24.66 11.78 -8.93
CA LEU A 224 -23.80 12.54 -9.81
C LEU A 224 -24.03 14.05 -9.58
N PRO A 225 -22.97 14.88 -9.65
CA PRO A 225 -23.12 16.32 -9.59
C PRO A 225 -24.07 16.82 -10.68
N GLN A 226 -24.95 17.77 -10.34
CA GLN A 226 -25.90 18.33 -11.30
C GLN A 226 -25.20 18.95 -12.52
N ASP A 227 -24.04 19.57 -12.31
CA ASP A 227 -23.20 20.12 -13.38
C ASP A 227 -22.79 19.03 -14.39
N LEU A 228 -22.50 17.82 -13.90
CA LEU A 228 -22.14 16.70 -14.75
C LEU A 228 -23.30 16.27 -15.66
N ILE A 229 -24.53 16.31 -15.12
CA ILE A 229 -25.75 15.88 -15.79
C ILE A 229 -26.23 16.92 -16.82
N HIS A 230 -26.02 18.21 -16.54
CA HIS A 230 -26.49 19.31 -17.37
C HIS A 230 -25.58 19.60 -18.58
N ASP A 231 -24.30 19.25 -18.49
CA ASP A 231 -23.31 19.44 -19.56
C ASP A 231 -23.25 18.26 -20.57
N LEU A 232 -24.19 17.31 -20.49
CA LEU A 232 -24.32 16.15 -21.40
C LEU A 232 -25.37 16.34 -22.49
#